data_AF-A0A401UQM6-F1
#
_entry.id   AF-A0A401UQM6-F1
#
_cell.length_a   1.000
_cell.length_b   1.000
_cell.length_c   1.000
_cell.angle_alpha   90.00
_cell.angle_beta   90.00
_cell.angle_gamma   90.00
#
_symmetry.space_group_name_H-M   'P 1'
#
loop_
_entity.id
_entity.type
_entity.pdbx_description
1 polymer ?
#
loop_
_entity_poly.entity_id
_entity_poly.type
_entity_poly.pdbx_seq_one_letter_code
_entity_poly.pdbx_strand_id
1 'polypeptide(L)' 'MNKRYKFMNIKLQLIKRELESLRLILHFLLNFKKPTDKIVVSCSQQLDEVIVKYEKVKATCKKVA' A
#
# COMPACT_ATOMS: atom_id res chain seq x y z
N MET A 1 -1.57 -4.32 27.88
CA MET A 1 -1.38 -4.30 26.40
C MET A 1 -0.26 -3.32 26.04
N ASN A 2 0.80 -3.81 25.39
CA ASN A 2 2.03 -3.04 25.09
C ASN A 2 1.77 -1.91 24.06
N LYS A 3 2.12 -0.65 24.40
CA LYS A 3 1.93 0.54 23.53
C LYS A 3 2.52 0.39 22.11
N ARG A 4 3.59 -0.41 21.95
CA ARG A 4 4.25 -0.67 20.66
C ARG A 4 3.35 -1.42 19.66
N TYR A 5 2.57 -2.40 20.11
CA TYR A 5 1.68 -3.17 19.24
C TYR A 5 0.52 -2.32 18.71
N LYS A 6 -0.02 -1.41 19.54
CA LYS A 6 -1.09 -0.49 19.11
C LYS A 6 -0.62 0.45 18.00
N PHE A 7 0.60 0.99 18.11
CA PHE A 7 1.17 1.88 17.10
C PHE A 7 1.47 1.16 15.78
N MET A 8 2.02 -0.06 15.83
CA MET A 8 2.27 -0.88 14.63
C MET A 8 0.97 -1.25 13.92
N ASN A 9 -0.10 -1.52 14.66
CA ASN A 9 -1.41 -1.81 14.06
C ASN A 9 -2.00 -0.60 13.31
N ILE A 10 -1.89 0.60 13.88
CA ILE A 10 -2.34 1.85 13.22
C ILE A 10 -1.52 2.10 11.95
N LYS A 11 -0.19 1.92 12.01
CA LYS A 11 0.69 2.09 10.85
C LYS A 11 0.33 1.13 9.72
N LEU A 12 0.02 -0.13 10.06
CA LEU A 12 -0.38 -1.15 9.10
C LEU A 12 -1.76 -0.85 8.49
N GLN A 13 -2.70 -0.33 9.28
CA GLN A 13 -4.00 0.13 8.78
C GLN A 13 -3.89 1.33 7.84
N LEU A 14 -3.02 2.29 8.15
CA LEU A 14 -2.76 3.45 7.27
C LEU A 14 -2.20 3.00 5.92
N ILE A 15 -1.17 2.15 5.93
CA ILE A 15 -0.58 1.62 4.69
C ILE A 15 -1.62 0.82 3.90
N LYS A 16 -2.45 0.00 4.57
CA LYS A 16 -3.53 -0.74 3.90
C LYS A 16 -4.53 0.21 3.22
N ARG A 17 -4.91 1.31 3.88
CA ARG A 17 -5.83 2.30 3.32
C ARG A 17 -5.23 2.98 2.08
N GLU A 18 -3.96 3.35 2.13
CA GLU A 18 -3.20 3.92 1.02
C GLU A 18 -3.17 2.95 -0.19
N LEU A 19 -2.97 1.65 0.08
CA LEU A 19 -2.96 0.58 -0.93
C LEU A 19 -4.32 0.43 -1.63
N GLU A 20 -5.41 0.44 -0.86
CA GLU A 20 -6.78 0.39 -1.43
C GLU A 20 -7.11 1.65 -2.24
N SER A 21 -6.69 2.84 -1.79
CA SER A 21 -6.88 4.08 -2.54
C SER A 21 -6.13 4.06 -3.88
N LEU A 22 -4.86 3.63 -3.89
CA LEU A 22 -4.09 3.50 -5.13
C LEU A 22 -4.66 2.45 -6.08
N ARG A 23 -5.19 1.34 -5.56
CA ARG A 23 -5.91 0.33 -6.37
C ARG A 23 -7.14 0.93 -7.05
N LEU A 24 -7.98 1.66 -6.31
CA LEU A 24 -9.16 2.30 -6.88
C LEU A 24 -8.79 3.31 -7.95
N ILE A 25 -7.75 4.12 -7.71
CA ILE A 25 -7.24 5.09 -8.69
C ILE A 25 -6.71 4.36 -9.93
N LEU A 26 -5.94 3.28 -9.77
CA LEU A 26 -5.39 2.53 -10.89
C LEU A 26 -6.50 1.88 -11.72
N HIS A 27 -7.49 1.26 -11.09
CA HIS A 27 -8.67 0.72 -11.77
C HIS A 27 -9.44 1.81 -12.51
N PHE A 28 -9.64 2.97 -11.88
CA PHE A 28 -10.26 4.11 -12.52
C PHE A 28 -9.45 4.55 -13.74
N LEU A 29 -8.14 4.75 -13.61
CA LEU A 29 -7.28 5.16 -14.72
C LEU A 29 -7.30 4.15 -15.87
N LEU A 30 -7.29 2.85 -15.58
CA LEU A 30 -7.37 1.80 -16.61
C LEU A 30 -8.70 1.80 -17.38
N ASN A 31 -9.77 2.33 -16.80
CA ASN A 31 -11.05 2.51 -17.52
C ASN A 31 -11.00 3.65 -18.54
N PHE A 32 -10.13 4.65 -18.35
CA PHE A 32 -10.06 5.84 -19.21
C PHE A 32 -8.78 5.93 -20.05
N LYS A 33 -7.72 5.24 -19.65
CA LYS A 33 -6.38 5.34 -20.21
C LYS A 33 -5.82 3.96 -20.51
N LYS A 34 -4.92 3.92 -21.50
CA LYS A 34 -4.17 2.70 -21.82
C LYS A 34 -3.22 2.36 -20.66
N PRO A 35 -2.93 1.07 -20.42
CA PRO A 35 -1.98 0.65 -19.39
C PRO A 35 -0.55 1.18 -19.62
N THR A 36 -0.21 1.57 -20.84
CA THR A 36 1.07 2.21 -21.19
C THR A 36 1.09 3.73 -21.00
N ASP A 37 -0.04 4.34 -20.63
CA ASP A 37 -0.08 5.76 -20.28
C ASP A 37 0.84 6.01 -19.08
N LYS A 38 1.68 7.05 -19.18
CA LYS A 38 2.68 7.37 -18.16
C LYS A 38 2.08 7.54 -16.76
N ILE A 39 0.83 8.01 -16.68
CA ILE A 39 0.11 8.19 -15.40
C ILE A 39 -0.28 6.83 -14.82
N VAL A 40 -0.75 5.90 -15.66
CA VAL A 40 -1.08 4.53 -15.25
C VAL A 40 0.18 3.80 -14.78
N VAL A 41 1.27 3.89 -15.54
CA VAL A 41 2.57 3.29 -15.19
C VAL A 41 3.08 3.85 -13.86
N SER A 42 3.03 5.17 -13.66
CA SER A 42 3.47 5.78 -12.41
C SER A 42 2.59 5.36 -11.23
N CYS A 43 1.27 5.27 -11.42
CA CYS A 43 0.36 4.79 -10.39
C CYS A 43 0.63 3.31 -10.02
N SER A 44 0.94 2.46 -11.02
CA SER A 44 1.36 1.08 -10.78
C SER A 44 2.66 1.00 -9.98
N GLN A 45 3.67 1.81 -10.33
CA GLN A 45 4.93 1.86 -9.59
C GLN A 45 4.74 2.29 -8.14
N GLN A 46 3.90 3.32 -7.89
CA GLN A 46 3.58 3.75 -6.53
C GLN A 46 2.85 2.64 -5.74
N LEU A 47 1.95 1.91 -6.40
CA LEU A 47 1.26 0.78 -5.77
C LEU A 47 2.24 -0.31 -5.35
N ASP A 48 3.21 -0.66 -6.20
CA ASP A 48 4.25 -1.63 -5.89
C ASP A 48 5.11 -1.21 -4.70
N GLU A 49 5.51 0.07 -4.63
CA GLU A 49 6.27 0.62 -3.50
C GLU A 49 5.51 0.47 -2.17
N VAL A 50 4.21 0.78 -2.18
CA VAL A 50 3.34 0.67 -1.00
C VAL A 50 3.14 -0.79 -0.58
N ILE A 51 3.02 -1.72 -1.53
CA ILE A 51 2.97 -3.17 -1.26
C ILE A 51 4.26 -3.63 -0.57
N VAL A 52 5.43 -3.26 -1.09
CA VAL A 52 6.72 -3.60 -0.48
C VAL A 52 6.83 -3.02 0.93
N LYS A 53 6.37 -1.78 1.14
CA LYS A 53 6.33 -1.14 2.46
C LYS A 53 5.41 -1.89 3.43
N TYR A 54 4.22 -2.31 2.97
CA TYR A 54 3.28 -3.11 3.76
C TYR A 54 3.90 -4.43 4.21
N GLU A 55 4.48 -5.19 3.29
CA GLU A 55 5.09 -6.50 3.59
C GLU A 55 6.31 -6.35 4.51
N LYS A 56 7.13 -5.30 4.37
CA LYS A 56 8.22 -4.99 5.31
C LYS A 56 7.69 -4.74 6.72
N VAL A 57 6.66 -3.89 6.87
CA VAL A 57 6.07 -3.57 8.19
C VAL A 57 5.43 -4.82 8.80
N LYS A 58 4.70 -5.59 8.01
CA LYS A 58 4.09 -6.86 8.43
C LYS A 58 5.13 -7.90 8.86
N ALA A 59 6.24 -8.04 8.14
CA ALA A 59 7.34 -8.92 8.52
C ALA A 59 8.01 -8.47 9.83
N THR A 60 8.19 -7.17 10.05
CA THR A 60 8.67 -6.65 11.34
C THR A 60 7.68 -6.89 12.48
N CYS A 61 6.37 -6.89 12.24
CA CYS A 61 5.37 -7.26 13.24
C CYS A 61 5.47 -8.74 13.64
N LYS A 62 5.75 -9.65 12.69
CA LYS A 62 5.92 -11.08 12.97
C LYS A 62 7.21 -11.41 13.74
N LYS A 63 8.31 -10.68 13.50
CA LYS A 63 9.59 -10.91 14.19
C LYS A 63 9.62 -10.44 15.65
N VAL A 64 8.67 -9.59 16.05
CA VAL A 64 8.59 -9.01 17.40
C VAL A 64 7.57 -9.75 18.27
N ALA A 65 6.76 -10.63 17.66
CA ALA A 65 5.74 -11.45 18.31
C ALA A 65 6.31 -12.74 18.91
#